data_AF-A0A7S0UGR1-F1
#
_entry.id   AF-A0A7S0UGR1-F1
#
_cell.length_a   1.000
_cell.length_b   1.000
_cell.length_c   1.000
_cell.angle_alpha   90.00
_cell.angle_beta   90.00
_cell.angle_gamma   90.00
#
_symmetry.space_group_name_H-M   'P 1'
#
loop_
_entity.id
_entity.type
_entity.pdbx_description
1 polymer ?
#
loop_
_entity_poly.entity_id
_entity_poly.type
_entity_poly.pdbx_seq_one_letter_code
_entity_poly.pdbx_strand_id
1 'polypeptide(L)'
;GYEGNSRRDDAAFAIMKRAPPQAIKQWPDRDAQFLHDQLSRLTIGWVEGRITNFDYLLHLNMLAGRSYNDTCQYPIMPWVLSNYHSEEIPDLTNSENFRDLSKPMGALNPDRLEDFIE
;
A
#
# COMPACT_ATOMS: atom_id res chain seq x y z
N GLY A 1 -1.09 14.04 -39.17
CA GLY A 1 0.16 13.26 -39.35
C GLY A 1 0.95 13.34 -38.08
N TYR A 2 1.07 12.23 -37.37
CA TYR A 2 1.72 12.13 -36.06
C TYR A 2 3.25 12.03 -36.23
N GLU A 3 3.91 13.07 -36.72
CA GLU A 3 5.38 13.11 -36.87
C GLU A 3 6.05 13.91 -35.73
N GLY A 4 5.51 13.80 -34.51
CA GLY A 4 5.88 14.69 -33.41
C GLY A 4 6.84 14.13 -32.36
N ASN A 5 7.09 12.82 -32.28
CA ASN A 5 7.71 12.29 -31.04
C ASN A 5 8.65 11.08 -31.18
N SER A 6 9.06 10.65 -32.39
CA SER A 6 9.83 9.40 -32.56
C SER A 6 11.08 9.34 -31.68
N ARG A 7 11.82 10.45 -31.54
CA ARG A 7 13.03 10.51 -30.71
C ARG A 7 12.77 10.34 -29.22
N ARG A 8 11.61 10.79 -28.73
CA ARG A 8 11.22 10.60 -27.32
C ARG A 8 10.83 9.16 -27.08
N ASP A 9 10.10 8.56 -28.03
CA ASP A 9 9.64 7.18 -27.95
C ASP A 9 10.82 6.20 -28.07
N ASP A 10 11.77 6.48 -28.96
CA ASP A 10 13.03 5.72 -29.11
C ASP A 10 13.91 5.79 -27.85
N ALA A 11 14.00 6.98 -27.23
CA ALA A 11 14.74 7.17 -25.99
C ALA A 11 14.07 6.45 -24.81
N ALA A 12 12.74 6.55 -24.68
CA ALA A 12 11.97 5.84 -23.68
C ALA A 12 12.13 4.32 -23.81
N PHE A 13 12.07 3.81 -25.04
CA PHE A 13 12.26 2.39 -25.34
C PHE A 13 13.69 1.92 -25.02
N ALA A 14 14.72 2.70 -25.38
CA ALA A 14 16.11 2.38 -25.10
C ALA A 14 16.45 2.39 -23.59
N ILE A 15 15.77 3.26 -22.82
CA ILE A 15 15.85 3.29 -21.35
C ILE A 15 15.14 2.06 -20.77
N MET A 16 13.92 1.75 -21.21
CA MET A 16 13.17 0.56 -20.75
C MET A 16 13.92 -0.75 -21.02
N LYS A 17 14.59 -0.87 -22.17
CA LYS A 17 15.38 -2.06 -22.54
C LYS A 17 16.60 -2.31 -21.65
N ARG A 18 17.10 -1.25 -21.00
CA ARG A 18 18.27 -1.29 -20.11
C ARG A 18 17.91 -1.20 -18.63
N ALA A 19 16.69 -0.78 -18.31
CA ALA A 19 16.20 -0.70 -16.96
C ALA A 19 16.12 -2.12 -16.38
N PRO A 20 16.60 -2.33 -15.14
CA PRO A 20 16.42 -3.62 -14.47
C PRO A 20 14.91 -3.90 -14.36
N PRO A 21 14.45 -5.18 -14.41
CA PRO A 21 13.02 -5.52 -14.34
C PRO A 21 12.31 -4.89 -13.15
N GLN A 22 13.05 -4.62 -12.07
CA GLN A 22 12.56 -3.96 -10.86
C GLN A 22 12.32 -2.43 -11.01
N ALA A 23 12.91 -1.77 -12.01
CA ALA A 23 12.76 -0.33 -12.25
C ALA A 23 11.50 0.04 -13.07
N ILE A 24 10.82 -0.96 -13.64
CA ILE A 24 9.49 -0.78 -14.24
C ILE A 24 8.46 -0.74 -13.10
N LYS A 25 8.36 0.41 -12.45
CA LYS A 25 7.50 0.63 -11.26
C LYS A 25 5.99 0.66 -11.60
N GLN A 26 5.62 0.61 -12.87
CA GLN A 26 4.22 0.45 -13.28
C GLN A 26 4.14 -0.62 -14.34
N TRP A 27 3.21 -1.55 -14.14
CA TRP A 27 2.83 -2.58 -15.09
C TRP A 27 2.51 -1.92 -16.44
N PRO A 28 3.40 -1.95 -17.44
CA PRO A 28 3.22 -1.15 -18.64
C PRO A 28 2.04 -1.64 -19.50
N ASP A 29 1.49 -2.82 -19.17
CA ASP A 29 0.44 -3.50 -19.94
C ASP A 29 -0.83 -3.86 -19.14
N ARG A 30 -0.96 -3.43 -17.88
CA ARG A 30 -2.19 -3.74 -17.10
C ARG A 30 -3.16 -2.57 -17.11
N ASP A 31 -4.19 -2.74 -17.93
CA ASP A 31 -5.36 -1.86 -18.00
C ASP A 31 -5.92 -1.57 -16.59
N ALA A 32 -6.39 -0.33 -16.37
CA ALA A 32 -7.06 0.06 -15.13
C ALA A 32 -8.23 -0.88 -14.80
N GLN A 33 -8.89 -1.42 -15.83
CA GLN A 33 -9.91 -2.45 -15.70
C GLN A 33 -9.40 -3.72 -15.01
N PHE A 34 -8.19 -4.17 -15.34
CA PHE A 34 -7.60 -5.34 -14.71
C PHE A 34 -7.36 -5.10 -13.21
N LEU A 35 -6.81 -3.93 -12.83
CA LEU A 35 -6.57 -3.60 -11.43
C LEU A 35 -7.89 -3.54 -10.65
N HIS A 36 -8.93 -2.97 -11.26
CA HIS A 36 -10.27 -2.91 -10.68
C HIS A 36 -10.86 -4.31 -10.44
N ASP A 37 -10.75 -5.21 -11.42
CA ASP A 37 -11.22 -6.59 -11.32
C ASP A 37 -10.47 -7.37 -10.22
N GLN A 38 -9.15 -7.24 -10.16
CA GLN A 38 -8.35 -7.90 -9.10
C GLN A 38 -8.72 -7.37 -7.71
N LEU A 39 -8.79 -6.04 -7.55
CA LEU A 39 -9.16 -5.42 -6.28
C LEU A 39 -10.55 -5.88 -5.83
N SER A 40 -11.52 -5.91 -6.75
CA SER A 40 -12.88 -6.37 -6.47
C SER A 40 -12.89 -7.81 -5.97
N ARG A 41 -12.20 -8.72 -6.67
CA ARG A 41 -12.10 -10.14 -6.27
C ARG A 41 -11.45 -10.33 -4.90
N LEU A 42 -10.37 -9.59 -4.63
CA LEU A 42 -9.68 -9.63 -3.35
C LEU A 42 -10.56 -9.10 -2.21
N THR A 43 -11.25 -7.98 -2.46
CA THR A 43 -12.16 -7.37 -1.47
C THR A 43 -13.29 -8.34 -1.11
N ILE A 44 -13.91 -8.97 -2.11
CA ILE A 44 -14.96 -9.99 -1.87
C ILE A 44 -14.39 -11.16 -1.07
N GLY A 45 -13.21 -11.68 -1.44
CA GLY A 45 -12.57 -12.78 -0.72
C GLY A 45 -12.24 -12.43 0.73
N TRP A 46 -11.82 -11.20 1.01
CA TRP A 46 -11.56 -10.71 2.36
C TRP A 46 -12.85 -10.54 3.17
N VAL A 47 -13.89 -9.92 2.60
CA VAL A 47 -15.19 -9.74 3.27
C VAL A 47 -15.85 -11.08 3.62
N GLU A 48 -15.69 -12.09 2.76
CA GLU A 48 -16.19 -13.45 3.01
C GLU A 48 -15.29 -14.28 3.95
N GLY A 49 -14.17 -13.73 4.42
CA GLY A 49 -13.23 -14.44 5.31
C GLY A 49 -12.39 -15.52 4.62
N ARG A 50 -12.39 -15.58 3.27
CA ARG A 50 -11.54 -16.50 2.48
C ARG A 50 -10.08 -16.04 2.41
N ILE A 51 -9.82 -14.77 2.69
CA ILE A 51 -8.49 -14.15 2.69
C ILE A 51 -8.28 -13.49 4.05
N THR A 52 -7.10 -13.68 4.65
CA THR A 52 -6.78 -13.07 5.94
C THR A 52 -6.55 -11.56 5.81
N ASN A 53 -6.69 -10.81 6.90
CA ASN A 53 -6.38 -9.37 6.92
C ASN A 53 -4.94 -9.10 6.43
N PHE A 54 -4.00 -9.96 6.83
CA PHE A 54 -2.59 -9.84 6.45
C PHE A 54 -2.40 -10.00 4.93
N ASP A 55 -2.95 -11.06 4.36
CA ASP A 55 -2.84 -11.33 2.92
C ASP A 55 -3.54 -10.25 2.10
N TYR A 56 -4.71 -9.79 2.54
CA TYR A 56 -5.43 -8.72 1.87
C TYR A 56 -4.60 -7.42 1.85
N LEU A 57 -4.02 -7.02 2.98
CA LEU A 57 -3.15 -5.84 3.06
C LEU A 57 -1.88 -6.00 2.20
N LEU A 58 -1.28 -7.19 2.16
CA LEU A 58 -0.15 -7.46 1.27
C LEU A 58 -0.54 -7.32 -0.21
N HIS A 59 -1.69 -7.84 -0.60
CA HIS A 59 -2.19 -7.70 -1.96
C HIS A 59 -2.48 -6.23 -2.31
N LEU A 60 -3.05 -5.45 -1.39
CA LEU A 60 -3.24 -4.00 -1.58
C LEU A 60 -1.90 -3.28 -1.79
N ASN A 61 -0.88 -3.60 -0.99
CA ASN A 61 0.46 -3.04 -1.15
C ASN A 61 1.04 -3.39 -2.53
N MET A 62 0.93 -4.64 -2.97
CA MET A 62 1.41 -5.08 -4.28
C MET A 62 0.70 -4.36 -5.43
N LEU A 63 -0.63 -4.23 -5.36
CA LEU A 63 -1.42 -3.51 -6.38
C LEU A 63 -1.09 -2.01 -6.41
N ALA A 64 -0.70 -1.42 -5.29
CA ALA A 64 -0.21 -0.04 -5.20
C ALA A 64 1.26 0.12 -5.68
N GLY A 65 1.89 -0.95 -6.18
CA GLY A 65 3.26 -0.92 -6.72
C GLY A 65 4.35 -1.06 -5.66
N ARG A 66 4.02 -1.44 -4.41
CA ARG A 66 5.01 -1.65 -3.35
C ARG A 66 5.64 -3.03 -3.47
N SER A 67 6.91 -3.14 -3.08
CA SER A 67 7.65 -4.39 -3.12
C SER A 67 8.71 -4.47 -2.03
N TYR A 68 9.12 -5.69 -1.68
CA TYR A 68 10.22 -5.93 -0.75
C TYR A 68 11.60 -5.56 -1.29
N ASN A 69 11.70 -5.28 -2.60
CA ASN A 69 12.97 -5.04 -3.30
C ASN A 69 13.34 -3.55 -3.35
N ASP A 70 12.43 -2.64 -3.00
CA ASP A 70 12.68 -1.20 -2.97
C ASP A 70 12.33 -0.64 -1.59
N THR A 71 13.36 -0.19 -0.87
CA THR A 71 13.23 0.38 0.47
C THR A 71 12.39 1.66 0.49
N CYS A 72 12.39 2.44 -0.59
CA CYS A 72 11.55 3.64 -0.70
C CYS A 72 10.06 3.32 -0.89
N GLN A 73 9.71 2.06 -1.22
CA GLN A 73 8.36 1.61 -1.53
C GLN A 73 8.02 0.29 -0.86
N TYR A 74 8.55 0.09 0.34
CA TYR A 74 8.29 -1.12 1.09
C TYR A 74 6.79 -1.25 1.43
N PRO A 75 6.24 -2.46 1.54
CA PRO A 75 4.88 -2.67 2.02
C PRO A 75 4.63 -1.99 3.36
N ILE A 76 3.49 -1.33 3.49
CA ILE A 76 3.06 -0.64 4.72
C ILE A 76 2.01 -1.49 5.42
N MET A 77 2.18 -1.67 6.72
CA MET A 77 1.21 -2.31 7.61
C MET A 77 0.88 -1.34 8.75
N PRO A 78 -0.40 -1.25 9.16
CA PRO A 78 -0.78 -0.38 10.26
C PRO A 78 -0.29 -0.94 11.60
N TRP A 79 0.00 -0.04 12.53
CA TRP A 79 0.13 -0.40 13.95
C TRP A 79 -1.25 -0.79 14.48
N VAL A 80 -1.39 -1.98 15.05
CA VAL A 80 -2.69 -2.51 15.49
C VAL A 80 -2.88 -2.37 16.99
N LEU A 81 -1.86 -2.68 17.78
CA LEU A 81 -1.92 -2.57 19.24
C LEU A 81 -1.49 -1.16 19.67
N SER A 82 -2.07 -0.67 20.76
CA SER A 82 -1.73 0.59 21.41
C SER A 82 -0.94 0.38 22.72
N ASN A 83 -1.19 -0.73 23.41
CA ASN A 83 -0.63 -1.02 24.71
C ASN A 83 0.65 -1.87 24.61
N TYR A 84 1.79 -1.24 24.85
CA TYR A 84 3.12 -1.87 24.90
C TYR A 84 3.84 -1.66 26.25
N HIS A 85 3.15 -1.10 27.25
CA HIS A 85 3.74 -0.75 28.55
C HIS A 85 3.49 -1.83 29.61
N SER A 86 2.45 -2.64 29.43
CA SER A 86 2.14 -3.77 30.31
C SER A 86 3.19 -4.87 30.16
N GLU A 87 3.62 -5.45 31.28
CA GLU A 87 4.45 -6.67 31.28
C GLU A 87 3.63 -7.91 30.88
N GLU A 88 2.31 -7.85 31.03
CA GLU A 88 1.38 -8.90 30.63
C GLU A 88 0.91 -8.73 29.18
N ILE A 89 0.57 -9.86 28.54
CA ILE A 89 0.01 -9.90 27.18
C ILE A 89 -1.29 -9.09 27.15
N PRO A 90 -1.43 -8.10 26.24
CA PRO A 90 -2.65 -7.31 26.15
C PRO A 90 -3.89 -8.18 25.90
N ASP A 91 -4.94 -7.94 26.66
CA ASP A 91 -6.24 -8.56 26.45
C ASP A 91 -6.83 -8.10 25.10
N LEU A 92 -6.94 -9.05 24.16
CA LEU A 92 -7.46 -8.80 22.81
C LEU A 92 -8.98 -8.65 22.74
N THR A 93 -9.68 -8.82 23.87
CA THR A 93 -11.11 -8.53 23.98
C THR A 93 -11.38 -7.09 24.41
N ASN A 94 -10.39 -6.42 25.00
CA ASN A 94 -10.49 -5.01 25.37
C ASN A 94 -10.13 -4.10 24.19
N SER A 95 -11.08 -3.26 23.77
CA SER A 95 -10.91 -2.30 22.67
C SER A 95 -9.84 -1.24 22.93
N GLU A 96 -9.53 -0.92 24.19
CA GLU A 96 -8.52 0.07 24.58
C GLU A 96 -7.09 -0.36 24.22
N ASN A 97 -6.85 -1.66 24.10
CA ASN A 97 -5.56 -2.23 23.70
C ASN A 97 -5.31 -2.11 22.18
N PHE A 98 -6.30 -1.66 21.41
CA PHE A 98 -6.20 -1.47 19.97
C PHE A 98 -6.08 0.01 19.62
N ARG A 99 -5.32 0.25 18.56
CA ARG A 99 -5.20 1.57 17.95
C ARG A 99 -6.48 1.90 17.19
N ASP A 100 -6.94 3.14 17.32
CA ASP A 100 -7.96 3.71 16.43
C ASP A 100 -7.43 3.83 14.98
N LEU A 101 -7.92 2.95 14.10
CA LEU A 101 -7.54 2.91 12.68
C LEU A 101 -8.27 3.97 11.84
N SER A 102 -9.27 4.67 12.38
CA SER A 102 -9.94 5.78 11.69
C SER A 102 -9.07 7.03 11.60
N LYS A 103 -8.07 7.14 12.48
CA LYS A 103 -7.13 8.26 12.55
C LYS A 103 -5.79 7.89 11.91
N PRO A 104 -5.07 8.85 11.28
CA PRO A 104 -3.67 8.64 10.87
C PRO A 104 -2.72 8.60 12.08
N MET A 105 -1.47 8.18 11.88
CA MET A 105 -0.47 8.09 12.97
C MET A 105 -0.25 9.43 13.68
N GLY A 106 -0.18 10.53 12.93
CA GLY A 106 0.08 11.87 13.47
C GLY A 106 -1.06 12.43 14.33
N ALA A 107 -2.29 11.96 14.10
CA ALA A 107 -3.50 12.40 14.81
C ALA A 107 -3.82 11.56 16.06
N LEU A 108 -2.93 10.63 16.45
CA LEU A 108 -3.13 9.85 17.66
C LEU A 108 -2.92 10.66 18.94
N ASN A 109 -1.96 11.56 18.93
CA ASN A 109 -1.69 12.42 20.07
C ASN A 109 -2.51 13.71 19.89
N PRO A 110 -3.39 14.07 20.83
CA PRO A 110 -4.17 15.32 20.75
C PRO A 110 -3.28 16.54 20.56
N ASP A 111 -2.14 16.62 21.26
CA ASP A 111 -1.22 17.75 21.14
C ASP A 111 -0.67 17.89 19.71
N ARG A 112 -0.35 16.75 19.06
CA ARG A 112 0.10 16.77 17.66
C ARG A 112 -1.03 17.00 16.67
N LEU A 113 -2.26 16.63 17.04
CA LEU A 113 -3.42 16.87 16.19
C LEU A 113 -3.72 18.37 16.08
N GLU A 114 -3.53 19.12 17.16
CA GLU A 114 -3.65 20.59 17.16
C GLU A 114 -2.66 21.22 16.17
N ASP A 115 -1.39 20.79 16.17
CA ASP A 115 -0.37 21.24 15.20
C ASP A 115 -0.72 20.97 13.72
N PHE A 116 -1.60 19.98 13.43
CA PHE A 116 -2.00 19.65 12.06
C PHE A 116 -3.25 20.40 11.58
N ILE A 117 -4.04 20.97 12.51
CA ILE A 117 -5.29 21.68 12.21
C ILE A 117 -5.05 23.19 12.08
N GLU A 118 -4.03 23.72 12.75
CA GLU A 118 -3.54 25.10 12.61
C GLU A 118 -2.73 25.33 11.32
#